data_AF-A0A2E6SZP1-F1
#
_entry.id   AF-A0A2E6SZP1-F1
#
_cell.length_a   1.000
_cell.length_b   1.000
_cell.length_c   1.000
_cell.angle_alpha   90.00
_cell.angle_beta   90.00
_cell.angle_gamma   90.00
#
_symmetry.space_group_name_H-M   'P 1'
#
loop_
_entity.id
_entity.type
_entity.pdbx_description
1 polymer ?
#
loop_
_entity_poly.entity_id
_entity_poly.type
_entity_poly.pdbx_seq_one_letter_code
_entity_poly.pdbx_strand_id
1 'polypeptide(L)' 'MSAKKITYKDAIEELEDIVHGIENEDIDVDDLAKKVERASKLLKVCSDKLKKTEEEVDQVIKQLNEKE' A
#
# COMPACT_ATOMS: atom_id res chain seq x y z
N MET A 1 -5.28 23.08 1.09
CA MET A 1 -5.47 21.91 1.97
C MET A 1 -4.41 20.88 1.62
N SER A 2 -3.58 20.47 2.58
CA SER A 2 -2.44 19.58 2.32
C SER A 2 -2.91 18.18 1.91
N ALA A 3 -2.48 17.72 0.75
CA ALA A 3 -2.69 16.35 0.32
C ALA A 3 -2.07 15.40 1.36
N LYS A 4 -2.91 14.71 2.14
CA LYS A 4 -2.46 13.67 3.07
C LYS A 4 -1.76 12.58 2.26
N LYS A 5 -0.46 12.41 2.48
CA LYS A 5 0.27 11.25 1.94
C LYS A 5 -0.26 10.01 2.66
N ILE A 6 -0.87 9.10 1.90
CA ILE A 6 -1.32 7.80 2.42
C ILE A 6 -0.08 7.05 2.95
N THR A 7 -0.11 6.63 4.22
CA THR A 7 0.97 5.81 4.81
C THR A 7 0.83 4.36 4.38
N TYR A 8 1.87 3.53 4.59
CA TYR A 8 1.74 2.09 4.30
C TYR A 8 0.64 1.47 5.15
N LYS A 9 0.60 1.85 6.43
CA LYS A 9 -0.39 1.40 7.41
C LYS A 9 -1.80 1.79 6.98
N ASP A 10 -2.03 3.05 6.62
CA ASP A 10 -3.35 3.50 6.15
C ASP A 10 -3.81 2.71 4.90
N ALA A 11 -2.88 2.41 3.99
CA ALA A 11 -3.21 1.67 2.78
C ALA A 11 -3.58 0.21 3.05
N ILE A 12 -2.94 -0.42 4.03
CA ILE A 12 -3.25 -1.79 4.47
C ILE A 12 -4.57 -1.82 5.23
N GLU A 13 -4.81 -0.91 6.17
CA GLU A 13 -6.08 -0.82 6.89
C GLU A 13 -7.25 -0.64 5.91
N GLU A 14 -7.12 0.26 4.92
CA GLU A 14 -8.16 0.45 3.91
C GLU A 14 -8.34 -0.79 3.00
N LEU A 15 -7.27 -1.55 2.72
CA LEU A 15 -7.37 -2.81 1.98
C LEU A 15 -8.12 -3.88 2.79
N GLU A 16 -7.83 -4.01 4.08
CA GLU A 16 -8.51 -4.92 4.99
C GLU A 16 -10.00 -4.60 5.07
N ASP A 17 -10.36 -3.31 5.19
CA ASP A 17 -11.76 -2.86 5.18
C ASP A 17 -12.48 -3.22 3.87
N ILE A 18 -11.80 -3.06 2.73
CA ILE A 18 -12.35 -3.43 1.42
C ILE A 18 -12.60 -4.94 1.36
N VAL A 19 -11.62 -5.76 1.77
CA VAL A 19 -11.76 -7.22 1.77
C VAL A 19 -12.88 -7.65 2.70
N HIS A 20 -12.93 -7.10 3.91
CA HIS A 20 -13.97 -7.40 4.88
C HIS A 20 -15.36 -7.06 4.33
N GLY A 21 -15.52 -5.91 3.65
CA GLY A 21 -16.80 -5.55 3.03
C GLY A 21 -17.21 -6.50 1.89
N ILE A 22 -16.24 -7.07 1.16
CA ILE A 22 -16.52 -8.04 0.08
C ILE A 22 -16.93 -9.39 0.69
N GLU A 23 -16.23 -9.84 1.72
CA GLU A 23 -16.48 -11.13 2.38
C GLU A 23 -17.83 -11.18 3.11
N ASN A 24 -18.33 -10.03 3.60
CA ASN A 24 -19.61 -9.96 4.30
C ASN A 24 -20.80 -9.63 3.38
N GLU A 25 -20.61 -9.61 2.06
CA GLU A 25 -21.65 -9.21 1.08
C GLU A 25 -22.23 -7.79 1.34
N ASP A 26 -21.49 -6.95 2.07
CA ASP A 26 -21.88 -5.56 2.38
C ASP A 26 -21.69 -4.63 1.17
N ILE A 27 -21.00 -5.09 0.11
CA ILE A 27 -20.70 -4.34 -1.10
C ILE A 27 -21.64 -4.78 -2.24
N ASP A 28 -22.39 -3.82 -2.78
CA ASP A 28 -23.19 -4.00 -3.98
C ASP A 28 -22.31 -4.38 -5.19
N VAL A 29 -22.81 -5.23 -6.07
CA VAL A 29 -22.10 -5.69 -7.28
C VAL A 29 -21.68 -4.52 -8.18
N ASP A 30 -22.46 -3.44 -8.21
CA ASP A 30 -22.14 -2.22 -8.97
C ASP A 30 -20.99 -1.42 -8.35
N ASP A 31 -20.79 -1.55 -7.04
CA ASP A 31 -19.70 -0.90 -6.30
C ASP A 31 -18.46 -1.79 -6.17
N LEU A 32 -18.59 -3.10 -6.39
CA LEU A 32 -17.49 -4.05 -6.34
C LEU A 32 -16.35 -3.65 -7.30
N ALA A 33 -16.69 -3.24 -8.53
CA ALA A 33 -15.71 -2.76 -9.51
C ALA A 33 -14.89 -1.57 -8.98
N LYS A 34 -15.55 -0.61 -8.30
CA LYS A 34 -14.89 0.58 -7.72
C LYS A 34 -13.99 0.19 -6.55
N LYS A 35 -14.44 -0.75 -5.71
CA LYS A 35 -13.69 -1.25 -4.54
C LYS A 35 -12.43 -2.00 -4.98
N VAL A 36 -12.54 -2.82 -6.03
CA VAL A 36 -11.39 -3.51 -6.64
C VAL A 36 -10.41 -2.51 -7.27
N GLU A 37 -10.89 -1.49 -7.99
CA GLU A 37 -10.02 -0.45 -8.56
C GLU A 37 -9.28 0.32 -7.44
N ARG A 38 -9.98 0.63 -6.34
CA ARG A 38 -9.39 1.27 -5.16
C ARG A 38 -8.33 0.38 -4.52
N ALA A 39 -8.62 -0.91 -4.31
CA ALA A 39 -7.66 -1.87 -3.79
C ALA A 39 -6.40 -1.95 -4.67
N SER A 40 -6.55 -1.97 -6.00
CA SER A 40 -5.41 -1.93 -6.93
C SER A 40 -4.53 -0.69 -6.75
N LYS A 41 -5.14 0.49 -6.54
CA LYS A 41 -4.39 1.73 -6.25
C LYS A 41 -3.64 1.64 -4.92
N LEU A 42 -4.26 1.08 -3.88
CA LEU A 42 -3.63 0.91 -2.57
C LEU A 42 -2.45 -0.07 -2.64
N LEU A 43 -2.61 -1.19 -3.34
CA LEU A 43 -1.53 -2.15 -3.59
C LEU A 43 -0.33 -1.51 -4.30
N LYS A 44 -0.59 -0.61 -5.25
CA LYS A 44 0.48 0.14 -5.92
C LYS A 44 1.24 1.03 -4.93
N VAL A 45 0.53 1.74 -4.05
CA VAL A 45 1.16 2.56 -3.00
C VAL A 45 2.01 1.70 -2.06
N CYS A 46 1.50 0.53 -1.67
CA CYS A 46 2.23 -0.41 -0.82
C CYS A 46 3.52 -0.89 -1.50
N SER A 47 3.43 -1.32 -2.77
CA SER A 47 4.57 -1.76 -3.57
C SER A 47 5.63 -0.67 -3.72
N ASP A 48 5.22 0.56 -4.06
CA ASP A 48 6.12 1.69 -4.23
C ASP A 48 6.88 2.02 -2.93
N LYS A 49 6.20 1.93 -1.77
CA LYS A 49 6.84 2.14 -0.45
C LYS A 49 7.82 1.03 -0.10
N LEU A 50 7.46 -0.23 -0.36
CA LEU A 50 8.34 -1.36 -0.08
C LEU A 50 9.60 -1.26 -0.93
N LYS A 51 9.46 -1.00 -2.24
CA LYS A 51 10.59 -0.82 -3.15
C LYS A 51 11.50 0.32 -2.71
N LYS A 52 10.92 1.45 -2.31
CA LYS A 52 11.71 2.58 -1.81
C LYS A 52 12.47 2.21 -0.51
N THR A 53 11.83 1.46 0.37
CA THR A 53 12.46 1.01 1.62
C THR A 53 13.60 0.03 1.33
N GLU A 54 13.42 -0.90 0.39
CA GLU A 54 14.45 -1.83 -0.09
C GLU A 54 15.66 -1.06 -0.65
N GLU A 55 15.43 -0.07 -1.52
CA GLU A 55 16.51 0.77 -2.07
C GLU A 55 17.29 1.53 -0.97
N GLU A 56 16.59 2.06 0.04
CA GLU A 56 17.23 2.74 1.18
C GLU A 56 18.07 1.77 2.02
N VAL A 57 17.56 0.56 2.28
CA VAL A 57 18.30 -0.48 3.03
C VAL A 57 19.54 -0.92 2.26
N ASP A 58 19.43 -1.16 0.96
CA ASP A 58 20.54 -1.53 0.09
C ASP A 58 21.64 -0.46 0.08
N GLN A 59 21.26 0.82 0.06
CA GLN A 59 22.22 1.92 0.15
C GLN A 59 22.96 1.93 1.49
N VAL A 60 22.26 1.72 2.60
CA VAL A 60 22.87 1.65 3.93
C VAL A 60 23.84 0.48 4.02
N ILE A 61 23.46 -0.70 3.52
CA ILE A 61 24.34 -1.88 3.50
C ILE A 61 25.60 -1.63 2.66
N LYS A 62 25.47 -1.02 1.47
CA LYS A 62 26.64 -0.66 0.65
C LYS A 62 27.59 0.29 1.37
N GLN A 63 27.06 1.33 2.03
CA GLN A 63 27.88 2.28 2.79
C GLN A 63 28.61 1.65 3.98
N LEU A 64 28.04 0.60 4.58
CA LEU A 64 28.70 -0.15 5.65
C LEU A 64 29.83 -1.01 5.10
N ASN A 65 29.63 -1.66 3.95
CA ASN A 65 30.64 -2.51 3.31
C ASN A 65 31.79 -1.71 2.67
N GLU A 66 31.57 -0.47 2.23
CA GLU A 66 32.62 0.42 1.68
C GLU A 66 33.55 1.00 2.75
N LYS A 67 33.24 0.83 4.04
CA LYS A 67 34.04 1.33 5.17
C LYS A 67 34.97 0.27 5.77
N GLU A 68 35.04 -0.92 5.19
CA GLU A 68 36.07 -1.94 5.44
C GLU A 68 37.17 -1.90 4.37
#